data_AF-A0A1Q7JHH9-F1
#
_entry.id   AF-A0A1Q7JHH9-F1
#
_cell.length_a   1.000
_cell.length_b   1.000
_cell.length_c   1.000
_cell.angle_alpha   90.00
_cell.angle_beta   90.00
_cell.angle_gamma   90.00
#
_symmetry.space_group_name_H-M   'P 1'
#
loop_
_entity.id
_entity.type
_entity.pdbx_description
1 polymer ?
#
loop_
_entity_poly.entity_id
_entity_poly.type
_entity_poly.pdbx_seq_one_letter_code
_entity_poly.pdbx_strand_id
1 'polypeptide(L)' 'MAQGGDPLRTLRHDLSNPLAAILAETQLLLLNVDRFDAETVGSLKQIESLARKMRQILQALDE' A
#
# COMPACT_ATOMS: atom_id res chain seq x y z
N MET A 1 26.97 23.51 -4.98
CA MET A 1 26.87 22.04 -4.87
C MET A 1 25.41 21.70 -4.61
N ALA A 2 24.64 21.38 -5.64
CA ALA A 2 23.24 20.99 -5.47
C ALA A 2 23.21 19.53 -5.04
N GLN A 3 23.04 19.28 -3.73
CA GLN A 3 22.63 17.98 -3.22
C GLN A 3 21.13 17.81 -3.51
N GLY A 4 20.76 17.68 -4.79
CA GLY A 4 19.41 17.37 -5.20
C GLY A 4 19.27 15.86 -5.23
N GLY A 5 18.73 15.26 -4.15
CA GLY A 5 18.34 13.86 -4.18
C GLY A 5 17.36 13.61 -5.32
N ASP A 6 17.44 12.45 -5.95
CA ASP A 6 16.55 12.02 -7.03
C ASP A 6 15.08 12.19 -6.58
N PRO A 7 14.30 13.11 -7.18
CA PRO A 7 12.92 13.36 -6.80
C PRO A 7 12.04 12.11 -6.91
N LEU A 8 12.38 11.20 -7.83
CA LEU A 8 11.66 9.94 -8.00
C LEU A 8 11.90 9.00 -6.83
N ARG A 9 13.15 8.92 -6.33
CA ARG A 9 13.51 8.17 -5.14
C ARG A 9 12.77 8.68 -3.89
N THR A 10 12.67 10.01 -3.73
CA THR A 10 11.93 10.62 -2.62
C THR A 10 10.45 10.29 -2.71
N LEU A 11 9.83 10.50 -3.88
CA LEU A 11 8.42 10.17 -4.10
C LEU A 11 8.12 8.70 -3.80
N ARG A 12 8.99 7.78 -4.25
CA ARG A 12 8.84 6.35 -3.98
C ARG A 12 8.88 6.03 -2.50
N HIS A 13 9.83 6.59 -1.76
CA HIS A 13 9.93 6.40 -0.33
C HIS A 13 8.65 6.90 0.37
N ASP A 14 8.22 8.10 0.02
CA ASP A 14 7.08 8.77 0.63
C ASP A 14 5.75 8.06 0.32
N LEU A 15 5.65 7.36 -0.81
CA LEU A 15 4.49 6.51 -1.13
C LEU A 15 4.60 5.09 -0.56
N SER A 16 5.80 4.53 -0.43
CA SER A 16 6.01 3.17 0.07
C SER A 16 5.55 3.01 1.52
N ASN A 17 5.80 4.03 2.36
CA ASN A 17 5.43 4.01 3.78
C ASN A 17 3.89 4.02 4.01
N PRO A 18 3.10 4.96 3.47
CA PRO A 18 1.64 4.95 3.64
C PRO A 18 0.98 3.72 2.97
N LEU A 19 1.52 3.22 1.86
CA LEU A 19 1.02 1.97 1.26
C LEU A 19 1.26 0.76 2.15
N ALA A 20 2.40 0.69 2.84
CA ALA A 20 2.66 -0.36 3.82
C ALA A 20 1.70 -0.28 5.01
N ALA A 21 1.42 0.94 5.50
CA ALA A 21 0.46 1.17 6.58
C ALA A 21 -0.96 0.74 6.18
N ILE A 22 -1.47 1.20 5.03
CA ILE A 22 -2.79 0.79 4.52
C ILE A 22 -2.89 -0.74 4.37
N LEU A 23 -1.83 -1.37 3.84
CA LEU A 23 -1.81 -2.82 3.68
C LEU A 23 -1.87 -3.55 5.03
N ALA A 24 -1.07 -3.11 6.00
CA ALA A 24 -1.03 -3.70 7.34
C ALA A 24 -2.37 -3.53 8.07
N GLU A 25 -2.94 -2.32 8.07
CA GLU A 25 -4.24 -2.04 8.70
C GLU A 25 -5.37 -2.87 8.06
N THR A 26 -5.41 -2.94 6.73
CA THR A 26 -6.40 -3.75 6.00
C THR A 26 -6.26 -5.22 6.36
N GLN A 27 -5.03 -5.74 6.47
CA GLN A 27 -4.77 -7.12 6.88
C GLN A 27 -5.20 -7.38 8.32
N LEU A 28 -4.97 -6.46 9.25
CA LEU A 28 -5.44 -6.58 10.63
C LEU A 28 -6.98 -6.64 10.70
N LEU A 29 -7.68 -5.87 9.86
CA LEU A 29 -9.14 -5.94 9.75
C LEU A 29 -9.59 -7.28 9.17
N LEU A 30 -8.91 -7.77 8.13
CA LEU A 30 -9.20 -9.08 7.50
C LEU A 30 -8.92 -10.28 8.43
N LEU A 31 -8.01 -10.16 9.41
CA LEU A 31 -7.85 -11.18 10.46
C LEU A 31 -9.09 -11.29 11.36
N ASN A 32 -9.92 -10.25 11.42
CA ASN A 32 -11.14 -10.18 12.22
C ASN A 32 -12.39 -10.16 11.33
N VAL A 33 -12.34 -10.88 10.21
CA VAL A 33 -13.38 -10.90 9.16
C VAL A 33 -14.79 -11.17 9.69
N ASP A 34 -14.93 -12.01 10.72
CA ASP A 34 -16.22 -12.39 11.31
C ASP A 34 -16.96 -11.21 11.99
N ARG A 35 -16.27 -10.08 12.18
CA ARG A 35 -16.85 -8.85 12.75
C ARG A 35 -17.49 -7.93 11.70
N PHE A 36 -17.41 -8.29 10.43
CA PHE A 36 -17.84 -7.47 9.31
C PHE A 36 -18.83 -8.22 8.42
N ASP A 37 -19.71 -7.48 7.73
CA ASP A 37 -20.57 -8.06 6.71
C ASP A 37 -19.79 -8.42 5.43
N ALA A 38 -20.40 -9.23 4.56
CA ALA A 38 -19.76 -9.73 3.35
C ALA A 38 -19.33 -8.61 2.38
N GLU A 39 -20.07 -7.50 2.35
CA GLU A 39 -19.77 -6.34 1.50
C GLU A 39 -18.50 -5.62 1.97
N THR A 40 -18.40 -5.38 3.28
CA THR A 40 -17.25 -4.78 3.94
C THR A 40 -16.01 -5.66 3.74
N VAL A 41 -16.14 -6.98 3.93
CA VAL A 41 -15.05 -7.93 3.70
C VAL A 41 -14.60 -7.92 2.23
N GLY A 42 -15.56 -7.84 1.30
CA GLY A 42 -15.26 -7.69 -0.13
C GLY A 42 -14.45 -6.44 -0.41
N SER A 43 -14.85 -5.32 0.18
CA SER A 43 -14.17 -4.03 0.05
C SER A 43 -12.77 -4.05 0.64
N LEU A 44 -12.57 -4.64 1.82
CA LEU A 44 -11.24 -4.82 2.43
C LEU A 44 -10.30 -5.65 1.55
N LYS A 45 -10.79 -6.75 0.94
CA LYS A 45 -9.99 -7.54 -0.01
C LYS A 45 -9.62 -6.75 -1.26
N GLN A 46 -10.51 -5.89 -1.75
CA GLN A 46 -10.21 -4.99 -2.87
C GLN A 46 -9.14 -3.96 -2.50
N ILE A 47 -9.23 -3.35 -1.31
CA ILE A 47 -8.22 -2.41 -0.80
C ILE A 47 -6.86 -3.10 -0.69
N GLU A 48 -6.81 -4.33 -0.14
CA GLU A 48 -5.57 -5.11 -0.06
C GLU A 48 -4.94 -5.33 -1.46
N SER A 49 -5.77 -5.75 -2.43
CA SER A 49 -5.33 -5.99 -3.81
C SER A 49 -4.77 -4.72 -4.48
N LEU A 50 -5.46 -3.59 -4.32
CA LEU A 50 -5.02 -2.30 -4.85
C LEU A 50 -3.72 -1.81 -4.19
N ALA A 51 -3.60 -1.94 -2.86
CA ALA A 51 -2.38 -1.59 -2.14
C ALA A 51 -1.17 -2.42 -2.60
N ARG A 52 -1.36 -3.73 -2.81
CA ARG A 52 -0.33 -4.61 -3.36
C ARG A 52 0.07 -4.20 -4.78
N LYS A 53 -0.90 -3.90 -5.64
CA LYS A 53 -0.64 -3.42 -7.01
C LYS A 53 0.14 -2.11 -7.02
N MET A 54 -0.19 -1.16 -6.14
CA MET A 54 0.56 0.08 -6.01
C MET A 54 2.01 -0.16 -5.57
N ARG A 55 2.26 -1.06 -4.61
CA ARG A 55 3.63 -1.45 -4.23
C ARG A 55 4.40 -2.09 -5.39
N GLN A 56 3.75 -2.97 -6.17
CA GLN A 56 4.38 -3.57 -7.36
C GLN A 56 4.77 -2.52 -8.40
N ILE A 57 3.90 -1.54 -8.66
CA ILE A 57 4.20 -0.43 -9.58
C ILE A 57 5.42 0.35 -9.08
N LEU A 58 5.48 0.68 -7.78
CA LEU A 58 6.61 1.39 -7.20
C LEU A 58 7.92 0.59 -7.25
N GLN A 59 7.84 -0.73 -7.06
CA GLN A 59 9.01 -1.63 -7.17
C GLN A 59 9.51 -1.75 -8.60
N ALA A 60 8.62 -1.79 -9.59
CA ALA A 60 9.01 -1.83 -11.00
C ALA A 60 9.69 -0.54 -11.50
N LEU A 61 9.59 0.56 -10.73
CA LEU A 61 10.32 1.80 -11.00
C LEU A 61 11.75 1.78 -10.40
N ASP A 62 12.14 0.70 -9.70
CA ASP A 62 13.48 0.53 -9.09
C ASP A 62 14.44 -0.29 -9.95
N GLU A 63 13.90 -1.01 -10.94
CA GLU A 63 14.63 -1.82 -11.93
C GLU A 63 14.98 -1.00 -13.18
#